data_AF-A0A7V7BYU5-F1
#
_entry.id   AF-A0A7V7BYU5-F1
#
_cell.length_a   1.000
_cell.length_b   1.000
_cell.length_c   1.000
_cell.angle_alpha   90.00
_cell.angle_beta   90.00
_cell.angle_gamma   90.00
#
_symmetry.space_group_name_H-M   'P 1'
#
loop_
_entity.id
_entity.type
_entity.pdbx_description
1 polymer ?
#
loop_
_entity_poly.entity_id
_entity_poly.type
_entity_poly.pdbx_seq_one_letter_code
_entity_poly.pdbx_strand_id
1 'polypeptide(L)'
;MSKEAAGIVADAIRTKPNLVLGLATGSTPLGMYKELIRKHKEEGLDFSQVVTFNLDEFCGVSPNDKQSYHYYMYENLFSHINIKPQNIH
;
A
#
# COMPACT_ATOMS: atom_id res chain seq x y z
N MET A 1 13.87 -7.58 8.13
CA MET A 1 12.40 -7.49 8.25
C MET A 1 11.75 -6.60 7.19
N SER A 2 11.82 -5.27 7.24
CA SER A 2 11.05 -4.41 6.30
C SER A 2 11.39 -4.62 4.82
N LYS A 3 12.68 -4.75 4.50
CA LYS A 3 13.15 -5.06 3.13
C LYS A 3 12.71 -6.44 2.65
N GLU A 4 12.71 -7.43 3.54
CA GLU A 4 12.29 -8.80 3.22
C GLU A 4 10.78 -8.86 2.99
N ALA A 5 9.98 -8.23 3.85
CA ALA A 5 8.54 -8.13 3.67
C ALA A 5 8.19 -7.41 2.35
N ALA A 6 8.88 -6.31 2.04
CA ALA A 6 8.71 -5.62 0.76
C ALA A 6 9.14 -6.49 -0.44
N GLY A 7 10.19 -7.30 -0.28
CA GLY A 7 10.61 -8.29 -1.28
C GLY A 7 9.53 -9.31 -1.58
N ILE A 8 8.95 -9.94 -0.54
CA ILE A 8 7.87 -10.91 -0.69
C ILE A 8 6.66 -10.30 -1.41
N VAL A 9 6.24 -9.10 -1.01
CA VAL A 9 5.11 -8.39 -1.65
C VAL A 9 5.45 -8.04 -3.10
N ALA A 10 6.65 -7.53 -3.38
CA ALA A 10 7.07 -7.17 -4.72
C ALA A 10 7.12 -8.39 -5.65
N ASP A 11 7.60 -9.53 -5.16
CA ASP A 11 7.66 -10.77 -5.94
C ASP A 11 6.26 -11.31 -6.21
N ALA A 12 5.34 -11.20 -5.23
CA ALA A 12 3.94 -11.55 -5.42
C ALA A 12 3.26 -10.67 -6.48
N ILE A 13 3.49 -9.35 -6.47
CA ILE A 13 2.96 -8.41 -7.48
C ILE A 13 3.53 -8.73 -8.88
N ARG A 14 4.84 -8.99 -8.99
CA ARG A 14 5.46 -9.37 -10.27
C ARG A 14 4.90 -10.68 -10.81
N THR A 15 4.63 -11.64 -9.93
CA THR A 15 4.06 -12.94 -10.29
C THR A 15 2.59 -12.82 -10.69
N LYS A 16 1.83 -11.95 -10.02
CA LYS A 16 0.41 -11.73 -10.25
C LYS A 16 0.12 -10.22 -10.22
N PRO A 17 0.17 -9.52 -11.37
CA PRO A 17 -0.03 -8.07 -11.43
C PRO A 17 -1.39 -7.60 -10.88
N ASN A 18 -2.42 -8.46 -10.96
CA ASN A 18 -3.76 -8.22 -10.38
C ASN A 18 -3.92 -8.82 -8.98
N LEU A 19 -2.85 -8.87 -8.19
CA LEU A 19 -2.87 -9.35 -6.82
C LEU A 19 -3.84 -8.52 -5.97
N VAL A 20 -4.62 -9.21 -5.13
CA VAL A 20 -5.43 -8.59 -4.07
C VAL A 20 -4.60 -8.59 -2.80
N LEU A 21 -4.31 -7.41 -2.27
CA LEU A 21 -3.41 -7.21 -1.15
C LEU A 21 -4.17 -6.66 0.09
N GLY A 22 -4.11 -7.40 1.19
CA GLY A 22 -4.55 -6.91 2.49
C GLY A 22 -3.48 -6.03 3.12
N LEU A 23 -3.84 -4.81 3.54
CA LEU A 23 -2.92 -3.82 4.08
C LEU A 23 -3.26 -3.45 5.52
N ALA A 24 -2.22 -3.39 6.35
CA ALA A 24 -2.30 -2.97 7.75
C ALA A 24 -1.76 -1.53 7.92
N THR A 25 -2.23 -0.83 8.94
CA THR A 25 -1.71 0.49 9.33
C THR A 25 -0.77 0.39 10.54
N GLY A 26 -0.41 1.52 11.15
CA GLY A 26 0.47 1.57 12.31
C GLY A 26 1.95 1.71 11.97
N SER A 27 2.84 1.63 12.97
CA SER A 27 4.26 1.90 12.77
C SER A 27 5.04 0.76 12.12
N THR A 28 4.64 -0.50 12.38
CA THR A 28 5.32 -1.70 11.89
C THR A 28 5.43 -1.76 10.36
N PRO A 29 4.36 -1.54 9.55
CA PRO A 29 4.46 -1.65 8.10
C PRO A 29 5.11 -0.43 7.42
N LEU A 30 5.37 0.69 8.11
CA LEU A 30 5.92 1.91 7.49
C LEU A 30 7.23 1.68 6.73
N GLY A 31 8.13 0.88 7.30
CA GLY A 31 9.39 0.55 6.63
C GLY A 31 9.18 -0.25 5.35
N MET A 32 8.18 -1.14 5.32
CA MET A 32 7.84 -1.93 4.14
C MET A 32 7.25 -1.02 3.04
N TYR A 33 6.36 -0.09 3.39
CA TYR A 33 5.80 0.86 2.43
C TYR A 33 6.87 1.75 1.79
N LYS A 34 7.82 2.26 2.58
CA LYS A 34 8.96 3.03 2.04
C LYS A 34 9.77 2.23 1.03
N GLU A 35 10.04 0.96 1.30
CA GLU A 35 10.77 0.09 0.37
C GLU A 35 9.95 -0.25 -0.88
N LEU A 36 8.64 -0.47 -0.76
CA LEU A 36 7.76 -0.67 -1.92
C LEU A 36 7.73 0.56 -2.83
N ILE A 37 7.66 1.76 -2.25
CA ILE A 37 7.77 3.03 -2.99
C ILE A 37 9.11 3.13 -3.71
N ARG A 38 10.21 2.82 -3.02
CA ARG A 38 11.55 2.82 -3.63
C ARG A 38 11.60 1.85 -4.82
N LYS A 39 11.09 0.62 -4.64
CA LYS A 39 11.00 -0.39 -5.70
C LYS A 39 10.13 0.03 -6.88
N HIS A 40 9.05 0.76 -6.63
CA HIS A 40 8.24 1.35 -7.70
C HIS A 40 9.06 2.34 -8.53
N LYS A 41 9.71 3.30 -7.85
CA LYS A 41 10.42 4.42 -8.48
C LYS A 41 11.73 4.00 -9.16
N GLU A 42 12.44 3.03 -8.59
CA GLU A 42 13.80 2.67 -9.02
C GLU A 42 13.90 1.32 -9.73
N GLU A 43 12.98 0.39 -9.47
CA GLU A 43 13.06 -1.01 -9.97
C GLU A 43 11.86 -1.39 -10.86
N GLY A 44 10.96 -0.46 -11.16
CA GLY A 44 9.82 -0.68 -12.06
C GLY A 44 8.73 -1.61 -11.50
N LEU A 45 8.58 -1.70 -10.17
CA LEU A 45 7.47 -2.43 -9.55
C LEU A 45 6.13 -1.75 -9.89
N ASP A 46 5.22 -2.41 -10.62
CA ASP A 46 3.98 -1.81 -11.12
C ASP A 46 2.76 -2.14 -10.23
N PHE A 47 2.04 -1.11 -9.77
CA PHE A 47 0.81 -1.23 -8.96
C PHE A 47 -0.46 -0.96 -9.78
N SER A 48 -0.36 -0.70 -11.08
CA SER A 48 -1.49 -0.25 -11.92
C SER A 48 -2.66 -1.25 -12.02
N GLN A 49 -2.43 -2.51 -11.67
CA GLN A 49 -3.42 -3.59 -11.67
C GLN A 49 -3.70 -4.16 -10.27
N VAL A 50 -2.93 -3.75 -9.26
CA VAL A 50 -3.09 -4.25 -7.89
C VAL A 50 -4.41 -3.74 -7.30
N VAL A 51 -5.05 -4.59 -6.50
CA VAL A 51 -6.26 -4.27 -5.72
C VAL A 51 -5.93 -4.35 -4.24
N THR A 52 -6.36 -3.38 -3.44
CA THR A 52 -6.04 -3.33 -2.01
C THR A 52 -7.29 -3.30 -1.15
N PHE A 53 -7.22 -3.96 0.00
CA PHE A 53 -8.20 -3.86 1.07
C PHE A 53 -7.48 -3.54 2.37
N ASN A 54 -7.92 -2.52 3.08
CA ASN A 54 -7.43 -2.23 4.43
C ASN A 54 -8.12 -3.12 5.48
N LEU A 55 -7.40 -3.49 6.54
CA LEU A 55 -7.92 -4.37 7.59
C LEU A 55 -9.07 -3.74 8.39
N ASP A 56 -8.98 -2.44 8.64
CA ASP A 56 -9.86 -1.72 9.55
C ASP A 56 -9.91 -0.22 9.21
N GLU A 57 -10.88 0.47 9.80
CA GLU A 57 -11.04 1.93 9.79
C GLU A 57 -11.76 2.36 11.08
N PHE A 58 -11.52 3.57 11.54
CA PHE A 58 -12.23 4.14 12.68
C PHE A 58 -13.68 4.48 12.33
N CYS A 59 -14.63 3.87 13.05
CA CYS A 59 -16.04 4.15 12.87
C CYS A 59 -16.38 5.61 13.21
N GLY A 60 -17.02 6.31 12.27
CA GLY A 60 -17.46 7.70 12.44
C GLY A 60 -16.40 8.76 12.12
N VAL A 61 -15.21 8.35 11.66
CA VAL A 61 -14.15 9.28 11.23
C VAL A 61 -14.26 9.54 9.74
N SER A 62 -14.10 10.80 9.34
CA SER A 62 -14.06 11.18 7.92
C SER A 62 -12.77 10.68 7.27
N PRO A 63 -12.82 10.20 6.01
CA PRO A 63 -11.60 9.81 5.26
C PRO A 63 -10.58 10.95 5.09
N ASN A 64 -11.02 12.20 5.21
CA ASN A 64 -10.15 13.39 5.15
C ASN A 64 -9.54 13.76 6.50
N ASP A 65 -9.94 13.09 7.59
CA ASP A 65 -9.34 13.29 8.90
C ASP A 65 -7.94 12.65 8.90
N LYS A 66 -6.97 13.38 9.46
CA LYS A 66 -5.58 12.90 9.59
C LYS A 66 -5.45 11.65 10.45
N GLN A 67 -6.45 11.36 11.28
CA GLN A 67 -6.51 10.16 12.10
C GLN A 67 -7.12 8.96 11.38
N SER A 68 -7.74 9.15 10.21
CA SER A 68 -8.30 8.05 9.43
C SER A 68 -7.21 7.17 8.83
N TYR A 69 -7.49 5.88 8.72
CA TYR A 69 -6.61 4.95 8.03
C TYR A 69 -6.61 5.16 6.52
N HIS A 70 -7.69 5.70 5.97
CA HIS A 70 -7.71 6.23 4.62
C HIS A 70 -6.60 7.28 4.40
N TYR A 71 -6.59 8.35 5.19
CA TYR A 71 -5.57 9.40 5.10
C TYR A 71 -4.16 8.83 5.29
N TYR A 72 -3.98 7.98 6.31
CA TYR A 72 -2.70 7.32 6.58
C TYR A 72 -2.17 6.56 5.36
N MET A 73 -3.01 5.78 4.66
CA MET A 73 -2.56 4.99 3.52
C MET A 73 -2.22 5.86 2.31
N TYR A 74 -2.97 6.94 2.08
CA TYR A 74 -2.64 7.91 1.05
C TYR A 74 -1.31 8.61 1.32
N GLU A 75 -1.07 9.00 2.56
CA GLU A 75 0.18 9.65 2.96
C GLU A 75 1.39 8.70 2.81
N ASN A 76 1.23 7.44 3.23
CA ASN A 76 2.37 6.51 3.39
C ASN A 76 2.58 5.56 2.21
N LEU A 77 1.62 5.40 1.30
CA LEU A 77 1.75 4.50 0.15
C LEU A 77 1.08 5.03 -1.12
N PHE A 78 -0.24 5.22 -1.13
CA PHE A 78 -1.00 5.33 -2.39
C PHE A 78 -0.65 6.56 -3.22
N SER A 79 -0.26 7.68 -2.61
CA SER A 79 0.15 8.89 -3.34
C SER A 79 1.52 8.78 -4.00
N HIS A 80 2.28 7.71 -3.74
CA HIS A 80 3.67 7.55 -4.19
C HIS A 80 3.84 6.43 -5.22
N ILE A 81 2.76 5.75 -5.58
CA ILE A 81 2.71 4.63 -6.52
C ILE A 81 1.61 4.87 -7.56
N ASN A 82 1.59 4.06 -8.62
CA ASN A 82 0.63 4.19 -9.71
C ASN A 82 -0.64 3.32 -9.56
N ILE A 83 -1.05 3.03 -8.32
CA ILE A 83 -2.31 2.31 -8.07
C ILE A 83 -3.51 3.14 -8.55
N LYS A 84 -4.51 2.48 -9.12
CA LYS A 84 -5.73 3.16 -9.59
C LYS A 84 -6.68 3.41 -8.42
N PRO A 85 -7.29 4.60 -8.28
CA PRO A 85 -8.22 4.89 -7.18
C PRO A 85 -9.37 3.88 -7.06
N GLN A 86 -9.88 3.38 -8.18
CA GLN A 86 -10.95 2.37 -8.23
C GLN A 86 -10.56 0.99 -7.67
N ASN A 87 -9.27 0.76 -7.42
CA ASN A 87 -8.73 -0.47 -6.87
C ASN A 87 -8.40 -0.35 -5.36
N ILE A 88 -8.69 0.81 -4.75
CA ILE A 88 -8.50 1.05 -3.32
C ILE A 88 -9.86 0.87 -2.64
N HIS A 89 -9.97 -0.12 -1.75
CA HIS A 89 -11.19 -0.48 -1.03
C HIS A 89 -11.03 -0.37 0.49
#